data_AF-A0A7S0CNC5-F1
#
_entry.id   AF-A0A7S0CNC5-F1
#
_cell.length_a   1.000
_cell.length_b   1.000
_cell.length_c   1.000
_cell.angle_alpha   90.00
_cell.angle_beta   90.00
_cell.angle_gamma   90.00
#
_symmetry.space_group_name_H-M   'P 1'
#
loop_
_entity.id
_entity.type
_entity.pdbx_description
1 polymer ?
#
loop_
_entity_poly.entity_id
_entity_poly.type
_entity_poly.pdbx_seq_one_letter_code
_entity_poly.pdbx_strand_id
1 'polypeptide(L)'
;SDDELRKITLRSPSIIGYNFDEKTKPKLDAVQNYLELSDDELRKMIVSSPQLIGCSFDDNIKPSLEILQDRLEISDAELKNMVVSMSSIILAKCDNIVPKLDCLQTTFD
;
A
#
# COMPACT_ATOMS: atom_id res chain seq x y z
N SER A 1 12.17 -7.06 -14.04
CA SER A 1 13.55 -7.46 -14.37
C SER A 1 14.09 -8.36 -13.28
N ASP A 2 15.04 -9.25 -13.58
CA ASP A 2 15.76 -10.06 -12.58
C ASP A 2 16.40 -9.19 -11.50
N ASP A 3 16.78 -7.95 -11.84
CA ASP A 3 17.29 -6.97 -10.87
C ASP A 3 16.24 -6.50 -9.86
N GLU A 4 14.99 -6.36 -10.29
CA GLU A 4 13.88 -5.97 -9.40
C GLU A 4 13.51 -7.13 -8.49
N LEU A 5 13.44 -8.34 -9.03
CA LEU A 5 13.23 -9.55 -8.25
C LEU A 5 14.34 -9.72 -7.20
N ARG A 6 15.60 -9.54 -7.60
CA ARG A 6 16.75 -9.55 -6.67
C ARG A 6 16.61 -8.47 -5.59
N LYS A 7 16.25 -7.24 -5.95
CA LYS A 7 16.04 -6.14 -4.98
C LYS A 7 14.93 -6.47 -3.98
N ILE A 8 13.79 -6.96 -4.45
CA ILE A 8 12.64 -7.32 -3.61
C ILE A 8 13.02 -8.46 -2.66
N THR A 9 13.62 -9.53 -3.17
CA THR A 9 14.05 -10.69 -2.39
C THR A 9 15.08 -10.32 -1.31
N LEU A 10 16.05 -9.44 -1.63
CA LEU A 10 17.03 -8.97 -0.64
C LEU A 10 16.40 -8.11 0.46
N ARG A 11 15.35 -7.34 0.13
CA ARG A 11 14.65 -6.48 1.10
C ARG A 11 13.63 -7.25 1.93
N SER A 12 13.03 -8.28 1.38
CA SER A 12 12.01 -9.07 2.05
C SER A 12 12.10 -10.54 1.60
N PRO A 13 13.01 -11.33 2.20
CA PRO A 13 13.22 -12.73 1.79
C PRO A 13 11.97 -13.60 1.96
N SER A 14 11.07 -13.21 2.87
CA SER A 14 9.80 -13.89 3.11
C SER A 14 8.90 -13.95 1.87
N ILE A 15 9.10 -13.08 0.87
CA ILE A 15 8.31 -13.09 -0.37
C ILE A 15 8.39 -14.43 -1.10
N ILE A 16 9.50 -15.17 -0.98
CA ILE A 16 9.69 -16.48 -1.64
C ILE A 16 8.71 -17.53 -1.07
N GLY A 17 8.29 -17.38 0.18
CA GLY A 17 7.36 -18.30 0.84
C GLY A 17 5.88 -18.00 0.56
N TYR A 18 5.55 -16.90 -0.12
CA TYR A 18 4.16 -16.58 -0.44
C TYR A 18 3.67 -17.36 -1.65
N ASN A 19 2.44 -17.86 -1.55
CA ASN A 19 1.73 -18.42 -2.69
C ASN A 19 1.22 -17.28 -3.58
N PHE A 20 2.00 -16.97 -4.61
CA PHE A 20 1.74 -15.84 -5.50
C PHE A 20 0.45 -16.01 -6.32
N ASP A 21 0.19 -17.22 -6.82
CA ASP A 21 -0.87 -17.46 -7.80
C ASP A 21 -2.26 -17.43 -7.16
N GLU A 22 -2.42 -17.98 -5.95
CA GLU A 22 -3.74 -18.11 -5.32
C GLU A 22 -4.11 -16.94 -4.41
N LYS A 23 -3.12 -16.29 -3.77
CA LYS A 23 -3.39 -15.28 -2.72
C LYS A 23 -2.85 -13.91 -3.05
N THR A 24 -1.65 -13.82 -3.62
CA THR A 24 -1.01 -12.53 -3.86
C THR A 24 -1.58 -11.83 -5.08
N LYS A 25 -1.75 -12.55 -6.20
CA LYS A 25 -2.20 -11.94 -7.45
C LYS A 25 -3.59 -11.30 -7.38
N PRO A 26 -4.66 -12.00 -6.93
CA PRO A 26 -5.99 -11.39 -6.83
C PRO A 26 -6.03 -10.14 -5.95
N LYS A 27 -5.19 -10.12 -4.91
CA LYS A 27 -5.06 -9.00 -4.00
C LYS A 27 -4.36 -7.80 -4.66
N LEU A 28 -3.25 -8.03 -5.38
CA LEU A 28 -2.59 -6.95 -6.10
C LEU A 28 -3.50 -6.38 -7.19
N ASP A 29 -4.27 -7.24 -7.86
CA ASP A 29 -5.29 -6.82 -8.82
C ASP A 29 -6.38 -5.96 -8.14
N ALA A 30 -6.81 -6.33 -6.92
CA ALA A 30 -7.76 -5.53 -6.14
C ALA A 30 -7.22 -4.14 -5.78
N VAL A 31 -5.95 -4.05 -5.34
CA VAL A 31 -5.28 -2.76 -5.08
C VAL A 31 -5.16 -1.93 -6.36
N GLN A 32 -4.77 -2.57 -7.46
CA GLN A 32 -4.63 -1.92 -8.77
C GLN A 32 -5.96 -1.34 -9.25
N ASN A 33 -7.03 -2.12 -9.14
CA ASN A 33 -8.36 -1.68 -9.55
C ASN A 33 -8.91 -0.58 -8.63
N TYR A 34 -8.72 -0.69 -7.32
CA TYR A 34 -9.23 0.29 -6.36
C TYR A 34 -8.58 1.67 -6.54
N LEU A 35 -7.27 1.71 -6.81
CA LEU A 35 -6.51 2.95 -6.97
C LEU A 35 -6.31 3.34 -8.45
N GLU A 36 -6.95 2.64 -9.38
CA GLU A 36 -6.79 2.82 -10.83
C GLU A 36 -5.32 2.92 -11.27
N LEU A 37 -4.47 2.02 -10.76
CA LEU A 37 -3.03 2.04 -11.02
C LEU A 37 -2.71 1.46 -12.41
N SER A 38 -1.76 2.08 -13.09
CA SER A 38 -1.07 1.44 -14.20
C SER A 38 -0.16 0.31 -13.70
N ASP A 39 0.19 -0.62 -14.59
CA ASP A 39 1.11 -1.72 -14.27
C ASP A 39 2.47 -1.22 -13.75
N ASP A 40 2.94 -0.08 -14.27
CA ASP A 40 4.20 0.56 -13.84
C ASP A 40 4.09 1.16 -12.44
N GLU A 41 2.95 1.77 -12.10
CA GLU A 41 2.68 2.29 -10.75
C GLU A 41 2.60 1.15 -9.74
N LEU A 42 1.87 0.07 -10.06
CA LEU A 42 1.80 -1.12 -9.22
C LEU A 42 3.19 -1.74 -9.01
N ARG A 43 3.96 -1.92 -10.10
CA ARG A 43 5.34 -2.43 -10.04
C ARG A 43 6.20 -1.57 -9.12
N LYS A 44 6.15 -0.24 -9.28
CA LYS A 44 6.90 0.70 -8.46
C LYS A 44 6.55 0.53 -6.98
N MET A 45 5.26 0.40 -6.64
CA MET A 45 4.79 0.18 -5.28
C MET A 45 5.29 -1.14 -4.67
N ILE A 46 5.31 -2.22 -5.44
CA ILE A 46 5.79 -3.53 -4.95
C ILE A 46 7.32 -3.49 -4.74
N VAL A 47 8.06 -2.86 -5.64
CA VAL A 47 9.52 -2.71 -5.52
C VAL A 47 9.90 -1.82 -4.33
N SER A 48 9.17 -0.73 -4.09
CA SER A 48 9.41 0.17 -2.94
C SER A 48 8.96 -0.44 -1.62
N SER A 49 7.90 -1.25 -1.63
CA SER A 49 7.28 -1.84 -0.43
C SER A 49 6.90 -3.31 -0.63
N PRO A 50 7.88 -4.23 -0.67
CA PRO A 50 7.64 -5.67 -0.85
C PRO A 50 6.66 -6.29 0.16
N GLN A 51 6.59 -5.69 1.36
CA GLN A 51 5.70 -6.12 2.45
C GLN A 51 4.21 -6.09 2.06
N LEU A 52 3.84 -5.30 1.05
CA LEU A 52 2.48 -5.28 0.49
C LEU A 52 2.02 -6.66 0.03
N ILE A 53 2.95 -7.52 -0.39
CA ILE A 53 2.68 -8.92 -0.79
C ILE A 53 2.12 -9.74 0.38
N GLY A 54 2.41 -9.37 1.63
CA GLY A 54 1.93 -10.06 2.83
C GLY A 54 0.68 -9.47 3.49
N CYS A 55 0.30 -8.23 3.19
CA CYS A 55 -0.89 -7.61 3.79
C CYS A 55 -2.20 -8.16 3.20
N SER A 56 -3.30 -8.09 3.94
CA SER A 56 -4.65 -8.35 3.39
C SER A 56 -5.20 -7.11 2.70
N PHE A 57 -5.89 -7.24 1.56
CA PHE A 57 -6.56 -6.09 0.97
C PHE A 57 -7.71 -5.64 1.85
N ASP A 58 -8.62 -6.56 2.18
CA ASP A 58 -9.83 -6.26 2.95
C ASP A 58 -9.55 -5.89 4.41
N ASP A 59 -8.58 -6.55 5.06
CA ASP A 59 -8.33 -6.33 6.50
C ASP A 59 -7.28 -5.25 6.79
N ASN A 60 -6.49 -4.84 5.79
CA ASN A 60 -5.40 -3.89 6.01
C ASN A 60 -5.40 -2.74 5.01
N ILE A 61 -5.31 -3.02 3.72
CA ILE A 61 -5.06 -1.98 2.71
C ILE A 61 -6.29 -1.09 2.54
N LYS A 62 -7.46 -1.69 2.29
CA LYS A 62 -8.69 -0.95 2.02
C LYS A 62 -9.12 -0.07 3.20
N PRO A 63 -9.18 -0.53 4.45
CA PRO A 63 -9.61 0.34 5.55
C PRO A 63 -8.59 1.45 5.85
N SER A 64 -7.30 1.22 5.61
CA SER A 64 -6.28 2.29 5.69
C SER A 64 -6.46 3.35 4.60
N LEU A 65 -6.83 2.95 3.38
CA LEU A 65 -7.14 3.87 2.29
C LEU A 65 -8.38 4.71 2.60
N GLU A 66 -9.45 4.08 3.06
CA GLU A 66 -10.71 4.74 3.44
C GLU A 66 -10.48 5.76 4.57
N ILE A 67 -9.76 5.39 5.63
CA ILE A 67 -9.44 6.33 6.73
C ILE A 67 -8.63 7.53 6.23
N LEU A 68 -7.62 7.30 5.37
CA LEU A 68 -6.81 8.39 4.82
C LEU A 68 -7.66 9.33 3.97
N GLN A 69 -8.55 8.77 3.16
CA GLN A 69 -9.43 9.53 2.29
C GLN A 69 -10.42 10.37 3.09
N ASP A 70 -11.10 9.75 4.06
CA ASP A 70 -12.11 10.38 4.90
C ASP A 70 -11.51 11.47 5.80
N ARG A 71 -10.35 11.20 6.42
CA ARG A 71 -9.74 12.12 7.39
C ARG A 71 -9.05 13.32 6.74
N LEU A 72 -8.56 13.16 5.52
CA LEU A 72 -7.89 14.24 4.79
C LEU A 72 -8.81 14.94 3.79
N GLU A 73 -10.05 14.43 3.61
CA GLU A 73 -11.04 14.93 2.66
C GLU A 73 -10.47 15.05 1.22
N ILE A 74 -9.70 14.05 0.81
CA ILE A 74 -9.00 14.04 -0.49
C ILE A 74 -9.76 13.23 -1.55
N SER A 75 -9.60 13.63 -2.81
CA SER A 75 -10.14 12.91 -3.97
C SER A 75 -9.42 11.58 -4.24
N ASP A 76 -10.04 10.70 -5.04
CA ASP A 76 -9.43 9.44 -5.48
C ASP A 76 -8.08 9.66 -6.17
N ALA A 77 -7.97 10.73 -6.97
CA ALA A 77 -6.74 11.09 -7.67
C ALA A 77 -5.63 11.53 -6.69
N GLU A 78 -5.98 12.29 -5.65
CA GLU A 78 -5.04 12.69 -4.60
C GLU A 78 -4.61 11.50 -3.74
N LEU A 79 -5.55 10.62 -3.39
CA LEU A 79 -5.26 9.37 -2.69
C LEU A 79 -4.31 8.49 -3.51
N LYS A 80 -4.60 8.27 -4.79
CA LYS A 80 -3.72 7.55 -5.72
C LYS A 80 -2.32 8.17 -5.73
N ASN A 81 -2.21 9.48 -5.94
CA ASN A 81 -0.93 10.18 -6.01
C ASN A 81 -0.14 10.04 -4.70
N MET A 82 -0.81 10.14 -3.55
CA MET A 82 -0.19 9.96 -2.23
C MET A 82 0.34 8.52 -2.07
N VAL A 83 -0.45 7.52 -2.42
CA VAL A 83 -0.07 6.10 -2.27
C VAL A 83 1.05 5.70 -3.23
N VAL A 84 1.03 6.18 -4.47
CA VAL A 84 2.11 5.94 -5.45
C VAL A 84 3.41 6.64 -5.04
N SER A 85 3.31 7.81 -4.40
CA SER A 85 4.48 8.55 -3.90
C SER A 85 5.05 7.92 -2.62
N MET A 86 4.19 7.38 -1.76
CA MET A 86 4.57 6.77 -0.49
C MET A 86 3.78 5.50 -0.21
N SER A 87 4.15 4.41 -0.88
CA SER A 87 3.50 3.09 -0.76
C SER A 87 3.54 2.50 0.65
N SER A 88 4.41 3.00 1.53
CA SER A 88 4.48 2.58 2.94
C SER A 88 3.32 3.10 3.78
N ILE A 89 2.58 4.12 3.33
CA ILE A 89 1.48 4.69 4.11
C ILE A 89 0.35 3.67 4.33
N ILE A 90 0.09 2.84 3.32
CA ILE A 90 -0.92 1.76 3.38
C ILE A 90 -0.43 0.51 4.14
N LEU A 91 0.86 0.45 4.51
CA LEU A 91 1.37 -0.58 5.43
C LEU A 91 1.13 -0.23 6.89
N ALA A 92 0.76 1.03 7.18
CA ALA A 92 0.32 1.38 8.51
C ALA A 92 -1.00 0.66 8.79
N LYS A 93 -1.07 -0.07 9.91
CA LYS A 93 -2.34 -0.58 10.42
C LYS A 93 -3.30 0.58 10.66
N CYS A 94 -4.57 0.37 10.36
CA CYS A 94 -5.64 1.35 10.56
C CYS A 94 -5.60 1.98 11.96
N ASP A 95 -5.39 1.16 12.99
CA ASP A 95 -5.26 1.56 14.39
C ASP A 95 -4.10 2.54 14.67
N ASN A 96 -3.09 2.58 13.79
CA ASN A 96 -1.94 3.47 13.90
C ASN A 96 -2.05 4.72 13.02
N ILE A 97 -2.98 4.76 12.05
CA ILE A 97 -3.17 5.92 11.17
C ILE A 97 -3.92 7.01 11.94
N VAL A 98 -5.02 6.66 12.60
CA VAL A 98 -5.86 7.63 13.32
C VAL A 98 -5.08 8.42 14.37
N PRO A 99 -4.34 7.79 15.32
CA PRO A 99 -3.61 8.54 16.34
C PRO A 99 -2.50 9.43 15.76
N LYS A 100 -1.92 9.06 14.61
CA LYS A 100 -0.90 9.88 13.94
C LYS A 100 -1.51 11.12 13.29
N LEU A 101 -2.67 10.96 12.65
CA LEU A 101 -3.40 12.09 12.07
C LEU A 101 -3.90 13.04 13.15
N ASP A 102 -4.43 12.52 14.27
CA ASP A 102 -4.84 13.32 15.42
C ASP A 102 -3.68 14.16 15.97
N CYS A 103 -2.52 13.53 16.18
CA CYS A 103 -1.31 14.21 16.68
C CYS A 103 -0.84 15.31 15.72
N LEU A 104 -0.83 15.05 14.41
CA LEU A 104 -0.48 16.05 13.42
C LEU A 104 -1.47 17.22 13.43
N GLN A 105 -2.77 16.95 13.46
CA GLN A 105 -3.81 17.99 13.50
C GLN A 105 -3.63 18.91 14.72
N THR A 106 -3.43 18.34 15.92
CA THR A 106 -3.15 19.13 17.13
C THR A 106 -1.84 19.91 17.11
N THR A 107 -0.91 19.61 16.20
CA THR A 107 0.34 20.37 16.06
C THR A 107 0.15 21.62 15.19
N PHE A 108 -0.87 21.64 14.33
CA PHE A 108 -1.15 22.74 13.41
C PHE A 108 -2.28 23.67 13.90
N ASP A 109 -3.09 23.21 14.87
CA ASP A 109 -4.05 24.03 15.63
C ASP A 109 -3.36 24.83 16.77
#